data_AF-A0A7S0XV75-F1
#
_entry.id   AF-A0A7S0XV75-F1
#
_cell.length_a   1.000
_cell.length_b   1.000
_cell.length_c   1.000
_cell.angle_alpha   90.00
_cell.angle_beta   90.00
_cell.angle_gamma   90.00
#
_symmetry.space_group_name_H-M   'P 1'
#
loop_
_entity.id
_entity.type
_entity.pdbx_description
1 polymer ?
#
loop_
_entity_poly.entity_id
_entity_poly.type
_entity_poly.pdbx_seq_one_letter_code
_entity_poly.pdbx_strand_id
1 'polypeptide(L)'
;GPTPPPDREAVCSWIARTADHHSAPADGDLALFLDADLCVLGGAFHHYARYAEAIRREYCHFDAREFATKRTKVLNKMLSLEHLFFTEAFREELEAKARSNIRLEIRHLSLLCLPDGHPPSGGD
;
A
#
# COMPACT_ATOMS: atom_id res chain seq x y z
N GLY A 1 -18.11 -28.95 -14.65
CA GLY A 1 -17.00 -28.94 -15.64
C GLY A 1 -15.99 -27.89 -15.20
N PRO A 2 -14.72 -27.97 -15.64
CA PRO A 2 -13.74 -26.94 -15.30
C PRO A 2 -14.19 -25.59 -15.90
N THR A 3 -14.07 -24.52 -15.13
CA THR A 3 -14.27 -23.15 -15.61
C THR A 3 -13.26 -22.88 -16.72
N PRO A 4 -13.69 -22.36 -17.89
CA PRO A 4 -12.75 -21.98 -18.94
C PRO A 4 -11.80 -20.90 -18.40
N PRO A 5 -10.52 -20.89 -18.84
CA PRO A 5 -9.59 -19.84 -18.44
C PRO A 5 -10.16 -18.47 -18.85
N PRO A 6 -9.90 -17.40 -18.08
CA PRO A 6 -10.40 -16.08 -18.41
C PRO A 6 -9.94 -15.67 -19.82
N ASP A 7 -10.85 -15.05 -20.57
CA ASP A 7 -10.55 -14.48 -21.88
C ASP A 7 -9.36 -13.50 -21.76
N ARG A 8 -8.46 -13.50 -22.74
CA ARG A 8 -7.21 -12.72 -22.72
C ARG A 8 -7.48 -11.22 -22.48
N GLU A 9 -8.60 -10.72 -22.99
CA GLU A 9 -9.04 -9.33 -22.77
C GLU A 9 -9.38 -9.05 -21.30
N ALA A 10 -9.97 -10.01 -20.59
CA ALA A 10 -10.26 -9.89 -19.15
C ALA A 10 -8.96 -9.81 -18.35
N VAL A 11 -7.97 -10.66 -18.65
CA VAL A 11 -6.67 -10.64 -17.97
C VAL A 11 -5.94 -9.31 -18.15
N CYS A 12 -5.90 -8.78 -19.39
CA CYS A 12 -5.31 -7.46 -19.65
C CYS A 12 -6.03 -6.34 -18.89
N SER A 13 -7.35 -6.40 -18.82
CA SER A 13 -8.16 -5.45 -18.04
C SER A 13 -7.85 -5.53 -16.54
N TRP A 14 -7.67 -6.74 -15.99
CA TRP A 14 -7.35 -6.93 -14.58
C TRP A 14 -5.96 -6.39 -14.21
N ILE A 15 -4.97 -6.58 -15.08
CA ILE A 15 -3.63 -6.01 -14.90
C ILE A 15 -3.71 -4.48 -14.91
N ALA A 16 -4.46 -3.87 -15.82
CA ALA A 16 -4.61 -2.41 -15.86
C ALA A 16 -5.24 -1.86 -14.56
N ARG A 17 -6.11 -2.64 -13.90
CA ARG A 17 -6.75 -2.26 -12.64
C ARG A 17 -5.82 -2.27 -11.43
N THR A 18 -4.64 -2.89 -11.49
CA THR A 18 -3.65 -2.78 -10.39
C THR A 18 -2.92 -1.43 -10.39
N ALA A 19 -3.12 -0.58 -11.40
CA ALA A 19 -2.62 0.80 -11.37
C ALA A 19 -3.46 1.71 -10.46
N ASP A 20 -4.77 1.44 -10.34
CA ASP A 20 -5.68 2.09 -9.39
C ASP A 20 -6.78 1.11 -8.97
N HIS A 21 -6.49 0.30 -7.94
CA HIS A 21 -7.29 -0.84 -7.49
C HIS A 21 -8.75 -0.50 -7.21
N HIS A 22 -9.03 0.73 -6.78
CA HIS A 22 -10.37 1.20 -6.38
C HIS A 22 -11.04 2.09 -7.44
N SER A 23 -10.51 2.17 -8.66
CA SER A 23 -11.05 3.03 -9.73
C SER A 23 -12.45 2.64 -10.22
N ALA A 24 -12.88 1.40 -9.98
CA ALA A 24 -14.21 0.90 -10.30
C ALA A 24 -14.62 -0.20 -9.31
N PRO A 25 -15.92 -0.49 -9.15
CA PRO A 25 -16.37 -1.69 -8.43
C PRO A 25 -15.72 -2.96 -8.98
N ALA A 26 -15.46 -3.93 -8.10
CA ALA A 26 -14.98 -5.26 -8.45
C ALA A 26 -15.92 -6.29 -7.85
N ASP A 27 -16.24 -7.32 -8.62
CA ASP A 27 -17.05 -8.46 -8.21
C ASP A 27 -16.38 -9.78 -8.62
N GLY A 28 -16.88 -10.89 -8.08
CA GLY A 28 -16.42 -12.24 -8.40
C GLY A 28 -14.90 -12.41 -8.34
N ASP A 29 -14.33 -13.02 -9.38
CA ASP A 29 -12.91 -13.34 -9.48
C ASP A 29 -12.01 -12.08 -9.50
N LEU A 30 -12.53 -10.95 -9.99
CA LEU A 30 -11.77 -9.70 -10.03
C LEU A 30 -11.61 -9.08 -8.65
N ALA A 31 -12.64 -9.17 -7.79
CA ALA A 31 -12.53 -8.74 -6.39
C ALA A 31 -11.46 -9.56 -5.65
N LEU A 32 -11.45 -10.88 -5.84
CA LEU A 32 -10.46 -11.77 -5.26
C LEU A 32 -9.04 -11.50 -5.80
N PHE A 33 -8.91 -11.22 -7.09
CA PHE A 33 -7.62 -10.89 -7.71
C PHE A 33 -7.04 -9.60 -7.13
N LEU A 34 -7.84 -8.54 -6.99
CA LEU A 34 -7.40 -7.27 -6.40
C LEU A 34 -7.09 -7.40 -4.91
N ASP A 35 -7.87 -8.20 -4.17
CA ASP A 35 -7.59 -8.52 -2.77
C ASP A 35 -6.27 -9.28 -2.59
N ALA A 36 -5.99 -10.23 -3.47
CA ALA A 36 -4.72 -10.97 -3.48
C ALA A 36 -3.53 -10.04 -3.77
N ASP A 37 -3.66 -9.08 -4.68
CA ASP A 37 -2.61 -8.09 -4.95
C ASP A 37 -2.34 -7.19 -3.72
N LEU A 38 -3.40 -6.81 -3.00
CA LEU A 38 -3.31 -5.97 -1.81
C LEU A 38 -2.99 -6.75 -0.51
N CYS A 39 -2.97 -8.08 -0.53
CA CYS A 39 -2.84 -8.91 0.68
C CYS A 39 -1.57 -8.63 1.48
N VAL A 40 -0.50 -8.19 0.81
CA VAL A 40 0.77 -7.82 1.44
C VAL A 40 0.61 -6.72 2.49
N LEU A 41 -0.37 -5.83 2.32
CA LEU A 41 -0.67 -4.77 3.29
C LEU A 41 -1.08 -5.37 4.63
N GLY A 42 -1.91 -6.42 4.62
CA GLY A 42 -2.43 -7.11 5.81
C GLY A 42 -1.52 -8.18 6.40
N GLY A 43 -0.35 -8.41 5.80
CA GLY A 43 0.60 -9.41 6.28
C GLY A 43 1.16 -9.12 7.67
N ALA A 44 1.83 -10.12 8.25
CA ALA A 44 2.59 -9.92 9.48
C ALA A 44 3.59 -8.75 9.32
N PHE A 45 3.77 -7.95 10.37
CA PHE A 45 4.55 -6.71 10.30
C PHE A 45 5.92 -6.86 9.65
N HIS A 46 6.65 -7.94 9.96
CA HIS A 46 7.98 -8.18 9.37
C HIS A 46 7.93 -8.43 7.85
N HIS A 47 6.87 -9.05 7.32
CA HIS A 47 6.68 -9.20 5.87
C HIS A 47 6.36 -7.85 5.23
N TYR A 48 5.48 -7.07 5.83
CA TYR A 48 5.16 -5.73 5.35
C TYR A 48 6.37 -4.80 5.38
N ALA A 49 7.19 -4.84 6.43
CA ALA A 49 8.41 -4.04 6.54
C ALA A 49 9.41 -4.38 5.42
N ARG A 50 9.60 -5.67 5.10
CA ARG A 50 10.43 -6.10 3.97
C ARG A 50 9.89 -5.62 2.63
N TYR A 51 8.57 -5.64 2.46
CA TYR A 51 7.91 -5.09 1.29
C TYR A 51 8.15 -3.58 1.17
N ALA A 52 7.93 -2.80 2.23
CA ALA A 52 8.16 -1.36 2.23
C ALA A 52 9.63 -1.00 1.94
N GLU A 53 10.58 -1.76 2.47
CA GLU A 53 12.00 -1.60 2.18
C GLU A 53 12.33 -1.92 0.71
N ALA A 54 11.69 -2.94 0.13
CA ALA A 54 11.85 -3.24 -1.29
C ALA A 54 11.35 -2.08 -2.18
N ILE A 55 10.19 -1.50 -1.86
CA ILE A 55 9.70 -0.29 -2.52
C ILE A 55 10.70 0.86 -2.37
N ARG A 56 11.27 1.08 -1.18
CA ARG A 56 12.29 2.13 -0.98
C ARG A 56 13.51 1.92 -1.88
N ARG A 57 13.95 0.67 -2.08
CA ARG A 57 15.08 0.32 -2.97
C ARG A 57 14.77 0.53 -4.44
N GLU A 58 13.57 0.17 -4.89
CA GLU A 58 13.13 0.38 -6.28
C GLU A 58 13.12 1.87 -6.65
N TYR A 59 12.71 2.71 -5.70
CA TYR A 59 12.69 4.17 -5.83
C TYR A 59 13.94 4.85 -5.24
N CYS A 60 15.09 4.17 -5.24
CA CYS A 60 16.35 4.71 -4.71
C CYS A 60 16.85 5.99 -5.40
N HIS A 61 16.43 6.20 -6.65
CA HIS A 61 16.75 7.37 -7.47
C HIS A 61 16.05 8.66 -7.01
N PHE A 62 15.00 8.57 -6.20
CA PHE A 62 14.41 9.73 -5.53
C PHE A 62 15.15 10.02 -4.22
N ASP A 63 15.30 11.31 -3.89
CA ASP A 63 15.80 11.70 -2.58
C ASP A 63 14.86 11.23 -1.47
N ALA A 64 15.42 11.04 -0.26
CA ALA A 64 14.68 10.43 0.83
C ALA A 64 13.40 11.22 1.21
N ARG A 65 13.45 12.56 1.13
CA ARG A 65 12.33 13.43 1.50
C ARG A 65 11.25 13.43 0.42
N GLU A 66 11.63 13.46 -0.86
CA GLU A 66 10.70 13.34 -1.98
C GLU A 66 10.01 11.97 -1.97
N PHE A 67 10.78 10.88 -1.79
CA PHE A 67 10.22 9.54 -1.65
C PHE A 67 9.23 9.47 -0.48
N ALA A 68 9.65 9.91 0.71
CA ALA A 68 8.79 9.89 1.91
C ALA A 68 7.50 10.68 1.70
N THR A 69 7.58 11.86 1.07
CA THR A 69 6.42 12.70 0.77
C THR A 69 5.45 12.01 -0.19
N LYS A 70 5.95 11.49 -1.32
CA LYS A 70 5.12 10.80 -2.32
C LYS A 70 4.51 9.51 -1.77
N ARG A 71 5.31 8.69 -1.08
CA ARG A 71 4.86 7.44 -0.48
C ARG A 71 3.80 7.68 0.59
N THR A 72 4.01 8.65 1.48
CA THR A 72 3.02 9.04 2.49
C THR A 72 1.69 9.48 1.86
N LYS A 73 1.72 10.18 0.72
CA LYS A 73 0.49 10.56 0.00
C LYS A 73 -0.29 9.34 -0.50
N VAL A 74 0.38 8.36 -1.08
CA VAL A 74 -0.24 7.10 -1.54
C VAL A 74 -0.88 6.35 -0.37
N LEU A 75 -0.13 6.20 0.72
CA LEU A 75 -0.60 5.49 1.92
C LEU A 75 -1.79 6.20 2.59
N ASN A 76 -1.80 7.54 2.62
CA ASN A 76 -2.95 8.30 3.09
C ASN A 76 -4.18 8.15 2.18
N LYS A 77 -4.00 8.11 0.85
CA LYS A 77 -5.10 7.80 -0.08
C LYS A 77 -5.71 6.43 0.27
N MET A 78 -4.89 5.41 0.49
CA MET A 78 -5.37 4.10 0.91
C MET A 78 -6.15 4.15 2.23
N LEU A 79 -5.61 4.82 3.26
CA LEU A 79 -6.31 4.94 4.55
C LEU A 79 -7.65 5.70 4.47
N SER A 80 -7.83 6.55 3.46
CA SER A 80 -9.07 7.30 3.23
C SER A 80 -10.21 6.47 2.64
N LEU A 81 -9.89 5.28 2.10
CA LEU A 81 -10.90 4.34 1.60
C LEU A 81 -11.70 3.78 2.78
N GLU A 82 -13.00 3.56 2.58
CA GLU A 82 -13.86 2.90 3.56
C GLU A 82 -13.37 1.48 3.83
N HIS A 83 -13.04 0.75 2.76
CA HIS A 83 -12.48 -0.59 2.82
C HIS A 83 -11.25 -0.70 1.92
N LEU A 84 -10.19 -1.34 2.44
CA LEU A 84 -9.00 -1.63 1.66
C LEU A 84 -9.22 -2.85 0.76
N PHE A 85 -9.96 -3.83 1.27
CA PHE A 85 -10.27 -5.07 0.58
C PHE A 85 -11.71 -5.10 0.07
N PHE A 86 -11.94 -5.75 -1.05
CA PHE A 86 -13.24 -5.86 -1.70
C PHE A 86 -14.11 -6.91 -1.03
N THR A 87 -13.57 -8.09 -0.73
CA THR A 87 -14.32 -9.22 -0.16
C THR A 87 -14.39 -9.17 1.36
N GLU A 88 -15.51 -9.63 1.92
CA GLU A 88 -15.74 -9.67 3.38
C GLU A 88 -14.67 -10.50 4.10
N ALA A 89 -14.31 -11.67 3.56
CA ALA A 89 -13.28 -12.54 4.13
C ALA A 89 -11.92 -11.82 4.31
N PHE A 90 -11.47 -11.08 3.29
CA PHE A 90 -10.22 -10.32 3.39
C PHE A 90 -10.35 -9.12 4.34
N ARG A 91 -11.50 -8.43 4.35
CA ARG A 91 -11.75 -7.33 5.29
C ARG A 91 -11.63 -7.80 6.74
N GLU A 92 -12.31 -8.90 7.08
CA GLU A 92 -12.31 -9.47 8.43
C GLU A 92 -10.91 -9.89 8.89
N GLU A 93 -10.14 -10.54 8.01
CA GLU A 93 -8.85 -11.11 8.39
C GLU A 93 -7.70 -10.10 8.36
N LEU A 94 -7.71 -9.18 7.39
CA LEU A 94 -6.52 -8.41 7.00
C LEU A 94 -6.66 -6.90 7.21
N GLU A 95 -7.87 -6.33 7.21
CA GLU A 95 -8.04 -4.87 7.17
C GLU A 95 -7.42 -4.15 8.37
N ALA A 96 -7.66 -4.67 9.58
CA ALA A 96 -7.09 -4.09 10.80
C ALA A 96 -5.56 -4.10 10.78
N LYS A 97 -4.96 -5.21 10.32
CA LYS A 97 -3.51 -5.38 10.18
C LYS A 97 -2.96 -4.42 9.13
N ALA A 98 -3.61 -4.32 7.98
CA ALA A 98 -3.25 -3.44 6.88
C ALA A 98 -3.23 -1.97 7.30
N ARG A 99 -4.29 -1.50 7.95
CA ARG A 99 -4.36 -0.13 8.46
C ARG A 99 -3.31 0.15 9.53
N SER A 100 -3.00 -0.82 10.39
CA SER A 100 -1.93 -0.70 11.39
C SER A 100 -0.56 -0.57 10.74
N ASN A 101 -0.23 -1.48 9.82
CA ASN A 101 1.02 -1.49 9.05
C ASN A 101 1.22 -0.16 8.30
N ILE A 102 0.20 0.31 7.58
CA ILE A 102 0.25 1.58 6.84
C ILE A 102 0.51 2.77 7.77
N ARG A 103 -0.17 2.86 8.92
CA ARG A 103 0.04 3.94 9.89
C ARG A 103 1.45 3.93 10.48
N LEU A 104 2.02 2.74 10.70
CA LEU A 104 3.40 2.60 11.16
C LEU A 104 4.40 3.06 10.10
N GLU A 105 4.20 2.70 8.82
CA GLU A 105 5.04 3.19 7.71
C GLU A 105 4.98 4.72 7.61
N ILE A 106 3.78 5.32 7.63
CA ILE A 106 3.61 6.78 7.59
C ILE A 106 4.36 7.47 8.73
N ARG A 107 4.27 6.93 9.96
CA ARG A 107 4.99 7.47 11.12
C ARG A 107 6.50 7.43 10.91
N HIS A 108 7.02 6.30 10.43
CA HIS A 108 8.43 6.14 10.13
C HIS A 108 8.90 7.14 9.05
N LEU A 109 8.15 7.27 7.95
CA LEU A 109 8.46 8.22 6.87
C LEU A 109 8.43 9.69 7.33
N SER A 110 7.50 10.02 8.24
CA SER A 110 7.41 11.37 8.82
C SER A 110 8.64 11.74 9.64
N LEU A 111 9.21 10.76 10.36
CA LEU A 111 10.42 10.97 11.15
C LEU A 111 11.65 11.25 10.27
N LEU A 112 11.72 10.67 9.06
CA LEU A 112 12.78 10.94 8.09
C LEU A 112 12.73 12.36 7.50
N CYS A 113 11.59 13.03 7.64
CA CYS A 113 11.37 14.39 7.14
C CYS A 113 11.59 15.47 8.19
N LEU A 114 11.85 15.11 9.45
CA LEU A 114 12.21 16.10 10.47
C LEU A 114 13.56 16.73 10.09
N PRO A 115 13.72 18.06 10.21
CA PRO A 115 15.05 18.66 10.11
C PRO A 115 15.93 18.07 11.21
N ASP A 116 17.20 17.80 10.89
CA ASP A 116 18.19 17.41 11.90
C ASP A 116 18.12 18.43 13.04
N GLY A 117 17.95 17.92 14.25
CA GLY A 117 17.86 18.74 15.45
C GLY A 117 19.13 19.55 15.62
N HIS A 118 19.14 20.78 15.11
CA HIS A 118 20.11 21.76 15.57
C HIS A 118 19.70 22.12 17.00
N PRO A 119 20.52 21.83 18.03
CA PRO A 119 20.26 22.38 19.34
C PRO A 119 20.20 23.91 19.20
N PRO A 120 19.38 24.62 19.99
CA PRO A 120 19.40 26.07 19.97
C PRO A 120 20.83 26.51 20.28
N SER A 121 21.45 27.22 19.33
CA SER A 121 22.67 27.97 19.60
C SER A 121 22.34 28.93 20.74
N GLY A 122 22.75 28.56 21.95
CA GLY A 122 22.73 29.46 23.10
C GLY A 122 23.57 30.67 22.72
N GLY A 123 22.88 31.79 22.50
CA GLY A 123 23.51 33.09 22.44
C GLY A 123 23.62 33.62 23.87
N ASP A 124 24.85 33.99 24.21
CA ASP A 124 25.28 34.61 25.47
C ASP A 124 24.50 35.88 25.85
#